data_AF-A0A7Y2YTQ4-F1
#
_entry.id   AF-A0A7Y2YTQ4-F1
#
_cell.length_a   1.000
_cell.length_b   1.000
_cell.length_c   1.000
_cell.angle_alpha   90.00
_cell.angle_beta   90.00
_cell.angle_gamma   90.00
#
_symmetry.space_group_name_H-M   'P 1'
#
loop_
_entity.id
_entity.type
_entity.pdbx_description
1 polymer ?
#
loop_
_entity_poly.entity_id
_entity_poly.type
_entity_poly.pdbx_seq_one_letter_code
_entity_poly.pdbx_strand_id
1 'polypeptide(L)'
;MRSRVTLLSLAVASFSTLAGCGERSGRAPEVTGPSGPFAYMEVLAADSMEGRRTGTAGSALAARFIEGRFRAAGLAAAGDSGFYQLMPMSLTAGRSGRVRP
;
A
#
# COMPACT_ATOMS: atom_id res chain seq x y z
N MET A 1 50.07 -26.31 -24.41
CA MET A 1 48.80 -27.00 -24.08
C MET A 1 47.95 -26.28 -23.01
N ARG A 2 48.53 -25.53 -22.07
CA ARG A 2 47.78 -24.81 -21.00
C ARG A 2 46.99 -23.57 -21.45
N SER A 3 47.38 -22.92 -22.55
CA SER A 3 46.74 -21.70 -23.08
C SER A 3 45.42 -21.96 -23.85
N ARG A 4 45.24 -23.16 -24.42
CA ARG A 4 44.00 -23.55 -25.11
C ARG A 4 42.87 -23.91 -24.14
N VAL A 5 43.21 -24.32 -22.92
CA VAL A 5 42.25 -24.67 -21.86
C VAL A 5 41.67 -23.42 -21.20
N THR A 6 42.48 -22.37 -21.00
CA THR A 6 42.00 -21.07 -20.47
C THR A 6 41.10 -20.30 -21.43
N LEU A 7 41.33 -20.42 -22.74
CA LEU A 7 40.46 -19.82 -23.77
C LEU A 7 39.09 -20.51 -23.85
N LEU A 8 39.02 -21.82 -23.60
CA LEU A 8 37.76 -22.56 -23.61
C LEU A 8 36.88 -22.24 -22.39
N SER A 9 37.48 -22.00 -21.21
CA SER A 9 36.75 -21.62 -20.00
C SER A 9 36.14 -20.21 -20.05
N LEU A 10 36.77 -19.28 -20.78
CA LEU A 10 36.24 -17.92 -20.91
C LEU A 10 35.02 -17.85 -21.84
N ALA A 11 34.92 -18.76 -22.82
CA ALA A 11 33.80 -18.82 -23.76
C ALA A 11 32.51 -19.38 -23.11
N VAL A 12 32.63 -20.31 -22.15
CA VAL A 12 31.46 -20.90 -21.46
C VAL A 12 30.84 -19.93 -20.46
N ALA A 13 31.64 -19.10 -19.79
CA ALA A 13 31.15 -18.10 -18.84
C ALA A 13 30.28 -17.01 -19.51
N SER A 14 30.52 -16.72 -20.79
CA SER A 14 29.78 -15.72 -21.57
C SER A 14 28.44 -16.25 -22.12
N PHE A 15 28.20 -17.56 -22.12
CA PHE A 15 26.96 -18.15 -22.65
C PHE A 15 25.83 -18.20 -21.60
N SER A 16 26.16 -18.06 -20.30
CA SER A 16 25.17 -18.13 -19.21
C SER A 16 24.42 -16.82 -18.95
N THR A 17 24.78 -15.70 -19.60
CA THR A 17 24.14 -14.39 -19.38
C THR A 17 22.96 -14.11 -20.29
N LEU A 18 22.71 -14.92 -21.33
CA LEU A 18 21.65 -14.64 -22.32
C LEU A 18 20.31 -15.37 -22.09
N ALA A 19 20.21 -16.29 -21.12
CA ALA A 19 19.00 -17.09 -20.88
C ALA A 19 18.08 -16.53 -19.76
N GLY A 20 18.11 -15.22 -19.50
CA GLY A 20 17.43 -14.60 -18.35
C GLY A 20 16.14 -13.83 -18.65
N CYS A 21 15.74 -13.65 -19.91
CA CYS A 21 14.47 -12.98 -20.24
C CYS A 21 13.32 -13.99 -20.31
N GLY A 22 12.98 -14.59 -19.17
CA GLY A 22 11.68 -15.22 -19.00
C GLY A 22 10.69 -14.16 -18.55
N GLU A 23 9.71 -13.83 -19.38
CA GLU A 23 8.53 -13.08 -18.94
C GLU A 23 7.90 -13.85 -17.77
N ARG A 24 8.04 -13.29 -16.56
CA ARG A 24 7.11 -13.62 -15.48
C ARG A 24 5.75 -13.19 -16.00
N SER A 25 5.01 -14.14 -16.55
CA SER A 25 3.56 -14.04 -16.69
C SER A 25 3.00 -13.95 -15.28
N GLY A 26 3.04 -12.74 -14.74
CA GLY A 26 2.54 -12.39 -13.44
C GLY A 26 1.03 -12.42 -13.54
N ARG A 27 0.44 -13.62 -13.36
CA ARG A 27 -0.90 -13.67 -12.78
C ARG A 27 -0.78 -12.89 -11.47
N ALA A 28 -1.37 -11.69 -11.42
CA ALA A 28 -1.46 -10.96 -10.17
C ALA A 28 -2.02 -11.94 -9.13
N PRO A 29 -1.39 -12.08 -7.95
CA PRO A 29 -1.89 -12.98 -6.93
C PRO A 29 -3.35 -12.64 -6.70
N GLU A 30 -4.20 -13.66 -6.64
CA GLU A 30 -5.62 -13.47 -6.40
C GLU A 30 -5.80 -12.76 -5.05
N VAL A 31 -6.14 -11.48 -5.11
CA VAL A 31 -6.18 -10.57 -3.96
C VAL A 31 -7.38 -10.86 -3.04
N THR A 32 -8.24 -11.80 -3.45
CA THR A 32 -9.49 -12.20 -2.81
C THR A 32 -9.25 -13.28 -1.74
N GLY A 33 -8.46 -12.96 -0.72
CA GLY A 33 -8.28 -13.82 0.46
C GLY A 33 -8.73 -13.11 1.74
N PRO A 34 -9.03 -13.85 2.82
CA PRO A 34 -9.38 -13.27 4.13
C PRO A 34 -8.26 -12.44 4.77
N SER A 35 -7.03 -12.58 4.27
CA SER A 35 -5.86 -11.79 4.63
C SER A 35 -5.50 -10.71 3.58
N GLY A 36 -6.30 -10.60 2.52
CA GLY A 36 -6.13 -9.61 1.47
C GLY A 36 -6.66 -8.23 1.86
N PRO A 37 -6.42 -7.20 1.04
CA PRO A 37 -6.90 -5.83 1.27
C PRO A 37 -8.43 -5.74 1.39
N PHE A 38 -9.19 -6.71 0.89
CA PHE A 38 -10.64 -6.79 1.08
C PHE A 38 -11.05 -6.83 2.56
N ALA A 39 -10.29 -7.51 3.42
CA ALA A 39 -10.57 -7.52 4.86
C ALA A 39 -10.46 -6.13 5.50
N TYR A 40 -9.57 -5.27 5.00
CA TYR A 40 -9.50 -3.88 5.45
C TYR A 40 -10.69 -3.07 4.95
N MET A 41 -11.15 -3.34 3.73
CA MET A 41 -12.31 -2.66 3.15
C MET A 41 -13.60 -3.02 3.89
N GLU A 42 -13.80 -4.28 4.28
CA GLU A 42 -14.94 -4.72 5.10
C GLU A 42 -15.01 -3.94 6.41
N VAL A 43 -13.90 -3.84 7.14
CA VAL A 43 -13.85 -3.07 8.40
C VAL A 43 -14.10 -1.59 8.15
N LEU A 44 -13.45 -1.00 7.15
CA LEU A 44 -13.62 0.42 6.86
C LEU A 44 -15.06 0.74 6.44
N ALA A 45 -15.70 -0.14 5.68
CA ALA A 45 -17.06 0.04 5.17
C ALA A 45 -18.18 -0.38 6.15
N ALA A 46 -17.85 -0.97 7.30
CA ALA A 46 -18.85 -1.41 8.28
C ALA A 46 -19.65 -0.25 8.86
N ASP A 47 -20.93 -0.49 9.18
CA ASP A 47 -21.83 0.50 9.78
C ASP A 47 -21.30 1.08 11.11
N SER A 48 -20.53 0.30 11.86
CA SER A 48 -19.83 0.74 13.07
C SER A 48 -18.86 1.91 12.86
N MET A 49 -18.47 2.17 11.61
CA MET A 49 -17.66 3.33 11.24
C MET A 49 -18.50 4.58 10.98
N GLU A 50 -19.84 4.52 11.09
CA GLU A 50 -20.79 5.65 10.98
C GLU A 50 -20.70 6.50 9.69
N GLY A 51 -19.92 6.04 8.71
CA GLY A 51 -19.50 6.82 7.56
C GLY A 51 -18.25 7.69 7.82
N ARG A 52 -17.39 7.81 6.80
CA ARG A 52 -16.04 8.39 6.92
C ARG A 52 -15.94 9.79 6.29
N ARG A 53 -16.99 10.60 6.42
CA ARG A 53 -16.94 12.00 5.96
C ARG A 53 -15.89 12.75 6.79
N THR A 54 -15.02 13.51 6.14
CA THR A 54 -13.95 14.26 6.82
C THR A 54 -14.48 15.07 8.00
N GLY A 55 -13.81 14.97 9.15
CA GLY A 55 -14.16 15.69 10.37
C GLY A 55 -15.33 15.09 11.16
N THR A 56 -15.82 13.89 10.84
CA THR A 56 -16.81 13.16 11.67
C THR A 56 -16.15 12.17 12.63
N ALA A 57 -16.91 11.69 13.63
CA ALA A 57 -16.47 10.62 14.53
C ALA A 57 -16.04 9.36 13.75
N GLY A 58 -16.84 8.95 12.76
CA GLY A 58 -16.50 7.85 11.87
C GLY A 58 -15.17 8.01 11.12
N SER A 59 -14.82 9.23 10.69
CA SER A 59 -13.50 9.49 10.10
C SER A 59 -12.35 9.29 11.09
N ALA A 60 -12.56 9.64 12.37
CA ALA A 60 -11.57 9.43 13.41
C ALA A 60 -11.39 7.94 13.77
N LEU A 61 -12.48 7.16 13.75
CA LEU A 61 -12.43 5.70 13.93
C LEU A 61 -11.61 5.04 12.80
N ALA A 62 -11.89 5.41 11.55
CA ALA A 62 -11.16 4.91 10.40
C ALA A 62 -9.67 5.27 10.44
N ALA A 63 -9.33 6.50 10.84
CA ALA A 63 -7.93 6.93 10.99
C ALA A 63 -7.18 6.07 12.02
N ARG A 64 -7.80 5.79 13.17
CA ARG A 64 -7.23 4.90 14.20
C ARG A 64 -7.02 3.48 13.70
N PHE A 65 -7.98 2.94 12.93
CA PHE A 65 -7.83 1.61 12.32
C PHE A 65 -6.61 1.56 11.39
N ILE A 66 -6.46 2.56 10.51
CA ILE A 66 -5.34 2.65 9.56
C ILE A 66 -4.00 2.79 10.30
N GLU A 67 -3.94 3.65 11.33
CA GLU A 67 -2.77 3.77 12.20
C GLU A 67 -2.37 2.41 12.80
N GLY A 68 -3.33 1.64 13.33
CA GLY A 68 -3.08 0.31 13.87
C GLY A 68 -2.48 -0.64 12.83
N ARG A 69 -2.95 -0.58 11.58
CA ARG A 69 -2.39 -1.38 10.47
C ARG A 69 -0.97 -0.96 10.10
N PHE A 70 -0.67 0.34 10.09
CA PHE A 70 0.69 0.83 9.83
C PHE A 70 1.66 0.41 10.93
N ARG A 71 1.25 0.50 12.20
CA ARG A 71 2.06 0.01 13.32
C ARG A 71 2.31 -1.49 13.23
N ALA A 72 1.27 -2.28 12.95
CA ALA A 72 1.39 -3.73 12.77
C ALA A 72 2.30 -4.12 11.59
N ALA A 73 2.36 -3.27 10.56
CA ALA A 73 3.27 -3.44 9.42
C ALA A 73 4.70 -2.95 9.69
N GLY A 74 4.99 -2.39 10.88
CA GLY A 74 6.31 -1.89 11.24
C GLY A 74 6.71 -0.60 10.54
N LEU A 75 5.75 0.16 10.01
CA LEU A 75 6.03 1.42 9.34
C LEU A 75 6.40 2.51 10.36
N ALA A 76 7.36 3.36 9.99
CA ALA A 76 7.62 4.61 10.70
C ALA A 76 6.64 5.69 10.24
N ALA A 77 6.19 6.53 11.17
CA ALA A 77 5.45 7.73 10.84
C ALA A 77 6.35 8.70 10.04
N ALA A 78 5.80 9.31 8.99
CA ALA A 78 6.55 10.18 8.08
C ALA A 78 6.17 11.67 8.17
N GLY A 79 5.24 12.04 9.05
CA GLY A 79 4.76 13.42 9.23
C GLY A 79 4.96 13.94 10.65
N ASP A 80 4.65 15.21 10.85
CA ASP A 80 4.87 15.93 12.12
C ASP A 80 3.85 15.58 13.22
N SER A 81 2.81 14.82 12.87
CA SER A 81 1.72 14.43 13.77
C SER A 81 1.55 12.91 13.83
N GLY A 82 2.68 12.18 13.82
CA GLY A 82 2.67 10.72 13.80
C GLY A 82 2.07 10.20 12.50
N PHE A 83 1.13 9.26 12.61
CA PHE A 83 0.42 8.70 11.45
C PHE A 83 -0.76 9.57 10.95
N TYR A 84 -1.00 10.72 11.58
CA TYR A 84 -2.12 11.59 11.23
C TYR A 84 -1.67 12.74 10.33
N GLN A 85 -2.46 12.99 9.29
CA GLN A 85 -2.33 14.18 8.47
C GLN A 85 -3.36 15.22 8.91
N LEU A 86 -2.88 16.35 9.41
CA LEU A 86 -3.73 17.48 9.74
C LEU A 86 -4.18 18.18 8.45
N MET A 87 -5.48 18.43 8.32
CA MET A 87 -6.09 19.08 7.17
C MET A 87 -6.86 20.32 7.62
N PRO A 88 -6.66 21.50 6.99
CA PRO A 88 -7.48 22.66 7.25
C PRO A 88 -8.92 22.42 6.76
N MET A 89 -9.90 22.81 7.57
CA MET A 89 -11.32 22.68 7.25
C MET A 89 -11.91 24.04 6.93
N SER A 90 -12.70 24.13 5.85
CA SER A 90 -13.44 25.33 5.47
C SER A 90 -14.93 25.08 5.67
N LEU A 91 -15.57 25.90 6.51
CA LEU A 91 -17.00 25.82 6.74
C LEU A 91 -17.73 26.51 5.58
N THR A 92 -18.43 25.73 4.76
CA THR A 92 -19.29 26.30 3.72
C THR A 92 -20.75 26.24 4.17
N ALA A 93 -21.44 27.37 4.10
CA ALA A 93 -22.89 27.41 4.26
C ALA A 93 -23.52 26.74 3.04
N GLY A 94 -24.17 25.59 3.23
CA GLY A 94 -24.91 24.93 2.15
C GLY A 94 -26.07 25.80 1.67
N ARG A 95 -26.54 25.56 0.44
CA ARG A 95 -27.71 26.26 -0.16
C ARG A 95 -28.99 26.20 0.69
N SER A 96 -29.06 25.26 1.62
CA SER A 96 -30.14 25.08 2.62
C SER A 96 -29.94 25.89 3.91
N GLY A 97 -28.87 26.67 4.06
CA GLY A 97 -28.50 27.34 5.31
C GLY A 97 -27.83 26.44 6.35
N ARG A 98 -27.69 25.12 6.09
CA ARG A 98 -26.91 24.21 6.95
C ARG A 98 -25.42 24.44 6.75
N VAL A 99 -24.72 24.77 7.83
CA VAL A 99 -23.25 24.81 7.85
C VAL A 99 -22.73 23.38 7.77
N ARG A 100 -21.86 23.11 6.78
CA ARG A 100 -21.15 21.84 6.66
C ARG A 100 -19.68 22.03 6.99
N PRO A 101 -19.10 21.19 7.86
CA PRO A 101 -17.66 21.12 8.02
C PRO A 101 -17.03 20.44 6.82
#